data_AF-A0A7X2LXX6-F1
#
_entry.id   AF-A0A7X2LXX6-F1
#
_cell.length_a   1.000
_cell.length_b   1.000
_cell.length_c   1.000
_cell.angle_alpha   90.00
_cell.angle_beta   90.00
_cell.angle_gamma   90.00
#
_symmetry.space_group_name_H-M   'P 1'
#
loop_
_entity.id
_entity.type
_entity.pdbx_description
1 polymer ?
#
loop_
_entity_poly.entity_id
_entity_poly.type
_entity_poly.pdbx_seq_one_letter_code
_entity_poly.pdbx_strand_id
1 'polypeptide(L)'
;MKKFGLFAAGGIAALILLANVGSMLALAVTLVLLYFVFREFMKAKSTSAKVLWGIAGIIIASATLANIPALLGLVAAYVLYLVVKSWRSDGHGKQESGDPFTSFEKEWRNLKQTK
;
A
#
# COMPACT_ATOMS: atom_id res chain seq x y z
N MET A 1 21.17 -5.98 -13.58
CA MET A 1 20.87 -4.54 -13.37
C MET A 1 19.48 -4.26 -12.79
N LYS A 2 18.42 -5.02 -13.10
CA LYS A 2 17.05 -4.76 -12.59
C LYS A 2 16.87 -4.91 -11.07
N LYS A 3 17.66 -5.78 -10.42
CA LYS A 3 17.61 -6.02 -8.96
C LYS A 3 18.09 -4.81 -8.15
N PHE A 4 19.11 -4.08 -8.63
CA PHE A 4 19.66 -2.90 -7.93
C PHE A 4 18.67 -1.74 -7.92
N GLY A 5 17.97 -1.49 -9.04
CA GLY A 5 16.91 -0.48 -9.10
C GLY A 5 15.74 -0.79 -8.16
N LEU A 6 15.30 -2.06 -8.09
CA LEU A 6 14.27 -2.49 -7.13
C LEU A 6 14.72 -2.34 -5.68
N PHE A 7 15.98 -2.63 -5.36
CA PHE A 7 16.53 -2.44 -4.02
C PHE A 7 16.57 -0.95 -3.63
N ALA A 8 17.05 -0.07 -4.53
CA ALA A 8 17.05 1.37 -4.29
C ALA A 8 15.64 1.94 -4.13
N ALA A 9 14.71 1.56 -5.01
CA ALA A 9 13.30 1.97 -4.92
C ALA A 9 12.65 1.48 -3.61
N GLY A 10 12.92 0.23 -3.21
CA GLY A 10 12.47 -0.31 -1.92
C GLY A 10 13.03 0.44 -0.73
N GLY A 11 14.32 0.79 -0.74
CA GLY A 11 14.97 1.58 0.31
C GLY A 11 14.38 2.99 0.44
N ILE A 12 14.19 3.70 -0.68
CA ILE A 12 13.57 5.03 -0.69
C ILE A 12 12.13 4.94 -0.18
N ALA A 13 11.35 3.97 -0.65
CA ALA A 13 9.98 3.76 -0.18
C ALA A 13 9.94 3.44 1.32
N ALA A 14 10.89 2.67 1.85
CA ALA A 14 10.99 2.37 3.28
C ALA A 14 11.22 3.64 4.11
N LEU A 15 12.13 4.51 3.67
CA LEU A 15 12.41 5.77 4.35
C LEU A 15 11.20 6.71 4.34
N ILE A 16 10.53 6.85 3.19
CA ILE A 16 9.31 7.65 3.08
C ILE A 16 8.21 7.09 4.00
N LEU A 17 8.03 5.77 4.01
CA LEU A 17 7.06 5.13 4.88
C LEU A 17 7.35 5.44 6.34
N LEU A 18 8.59 5.20 6.80
CA LEU A 18 9.03 5.47 8.17
C LEU A 18 8.85 6.94 8.57
N ALA A 19 9.20 7.87 7.68
CA ALA A 19 9.03 9.30 7.91
C ALA A 19 7.56 9.73 8.05
N ASN A 20 6.62 8.97 7.47
CA ASN A 20 5.19 9.30 7.45
C ASN A 20 4.33 8.41 8.37
N VAL A 21 4.92 7.48 9.15
CA VAL A 21 4.16 6.59 10.05
C VAL A 21 3.33 7.39 11.05
N GLY A 22 3.91 8.46 11.63
CA GLY A 22 3.21 9.33 12.58
C GLY A 22 1.94 9.93 11.98
N SER A 23 2.05 10.51 10.77
CA SER A 23 0.89 11.07 10.06
C SER A 23 -0.13 10.02 9.67
N MET A 24 0.29 8.81 9.28
CA MET A 24 -0.64 7.69 8.98
C MET A 24 -1.45 7.28 10.21
N LEU A 25 -0.81 7.15 11.37
CA LEU A 25 -1.49 6.83 12.61
C LEU A 25 -2.43 7.95 13.05
N ALA A 26 -1.99 9.20 12.97
CA ALA A 26 -2.83 10.36 13.29
C ALA A 26 -4.04 10.45 12.35
N LEU A 27 -3.88 10.19 11.05
CA LEU A 27 -4.97 10.11 10.09
C LEU A 27 -5.96 9.00 10.45
N ALA A 28 -5.47 7.80 10.79
CA ALA A 28 -6.33 6.68 11.20
C ALA A 28 -7.16 7.04 12.45
N VAL A 29 -6.53 7.61 13.48
CA VAL A 29 -7.22 8.01 14.71
C VAL A 29 -8.25 9.12 14.44
N THR A 30 -7.87 10.15 13.69
CA THR A 30 -8.77 11.28 13.38
C THR A 30 -9.96 10.85 12.53
N LEU A 31 -9.78 9.93 11.57
CA LEU A 31 -10.90 9.35 10.81
C LEU A 31 -11.87 8.57 11.69
N VAL A 32 -11.35 7.76 12.64
CA VAL A 32 -12.18 7.03 13.59
C VAL A 32 -12.99 8.00 14.47
N LEU A 33 -12.34 9.03 15.01
CA LEU A 33 -13.01 10.05 15.81
C LEU A 33 -14.05 10.83 14.99
N LEU A 34 -13.73 11.17 13.73
CA LEU A 34 -14.64 11.88 12.84
C LEU A 34 -15.90 11.05 12.60
N TYR A 35 -15.75 9.73 12.40
CA TYR A 35 -16.88 8.81 12.28
C TYR A 35 -17.76 8.82 13.54
N PHE A 36 -17.16 8.77 14.74
CA PHE A 36 -17.92 8.82 16.00
C PHE A 36 -18.67 10.14 16.17
N VAL A 37 -18.01 11.28 15.92
CA VAL A 37 -18.63 12.59 16.03
C VAL A 37 -19.74 12.76 15.01
N PHE A 38 -19.53 12.32 13.77
CA PHE A 38 -20.57 12.33 12.75
C PHE A 38 -21.78 11.47 13.15
N ARG A 39 -21.54 10.28 13.71
CA ARG A 39 -22.59 9.40 14.20
C ARG A 39 -23.39 10.04 15.34
N GLU A 40 -22.74 10.68 16.31
CA GLU A 40 -23.43 11.35 17.42
C GLU A 40 -24.13 12.65 16.99
N PHE A 41 -23.56 13.40 16.05
CA PHE A 41 -24.21 14.55 15.42
C PHE A 41 -25.55 14.15 14.78
N MET A 42 -25.60 13.00 14.09
CA MET A 42 -26.82 12.49 13.47
C MET A 42 -27.88 12.03 14.51
N LYS A 43 -27.46 11.53 15.68
CA LYS A 43 -28.37 11.12 16.76
C LYS A 43 -28.87 12.29 17.62
N ALA A 44 -28.18 13.42 17.60
CA ALA A 44 -28.48 14.55 18.46
C ALA A 44 -29.89 15.11 18.17
N LYS A 45 -30.75 15.11 19.20
CA LYS A 45 -32.12 15.64 19.11
C LYS A 45 -32.22 17.13 19.42
N SER A 46 -31.30 17.67 20.23
CA SER A 46 -31.29 19.08 20.62
C SER A 46 -30.38 19.92 19.72
N THR A 47 -30.76 21.19 19.51
CA THR A 47 -29.98 22.15 18.74
C THR A 47 -28.59 22.38 19.35
N SER A 48 -28.50 22.49 20.67
CA SER A 48 -27.23 22.68 21.38
C SER A 48 -26.26 21.51 21.19
N ALA A 49 -26.76 20.27 21.28
CA ALA A 49 -25.94 19.08 21.05
C ALA A 49 -25.45 19.01 19.60
N LYS A 50 -26.31 19.34 18.62
CA LYS A 50 -25.90 19.43 17.22
C LYS A 50 -24.79 20.46 17.01
N VAL A 51 -24.93 21.66 17.59
CA VAL A 51 -23.89 22.70 17.47
C VAL A 51 -22.57 22.22 18.07
N LEU A 52 -22.59 21.61 19.26
CA LEU A 52 -21.39 21.10 19.92
C LEU A 52 -20.69 20.01 19.08
N TRP A 53 -21.44 19.01 18.61
CA TRP A 53 -20.90 17.96 17.74
C TRP A 53 -20.45 18.51 16.38
N GLY A 54 -21.13 19.54 15.85
CA GLY A 54 -20.74 20.22 14.63
C GLY A 54 -19.38 20.90 14.74
N ILE A 55 -19.14 21.65 15.82
CA ILE A 55 -17.85 22.28 16.09
C ILE A 55 -16.75 21.23 16.28
N ALA A 56 -17.01 20.20 17.09
CA ALA A 56 -16.07 19.10 17.27
C ALA A 56 -15.75 18.41 15.94
N GLY A 57 -16.74 18.22 15.08
CA GLY A 57 -16.60 17.63 13.75
C GLY A 57 -15.69 18.46 12.85
N ILE A 58 -15.83 19.79 12.85
CA ILE A 58 -14.99 20.70 12.07
C ILE A 58 -13.52 20.64 12.54
N ILE A 59 -13.28 20.61 13.85
CA ILE A 59 -11.93 20.52 14.42
C ILE A 59 -11.27 19.19 14.00
N ILE A 60 -11.97 18.07 14.14
CA ILE A 60 -11.44 16.75 13.79
C ILE A 60 -11.25 16.62 12.27
N ALA A 61 -12.18 17.15 11.46
CA ALA A 61 -12.04 17.18 10.01
C ALA A 61 -10.80 17.98 9.59
N SER A 62 -10.56 19.12 10.23
CA SER A 62 -9.36 19.94 10.00
C SER A 62 -8.08 19.18 10.39
N ALA A 63 -8.08 18.48 11.53
CA ALA A 63 -6.97 17.63 11.93
C ALA A 63 -6.72 16.47 10.94
N THR A 64 -7.78 15.90 10.37
CA THR A 64 -7.68 14.86 9.33
C THR A 64 -6.98 15.42 8.09
N LEU A 65 -7.40 16.61 7.63
CA LEU A 65 -6.79 17.31 6.50
C LEU A 65 -5.34 17.73 6.76
N ALA A 66 -4.97 18.04 8.01
CA ALA A 66 -3.58 18.34 8.37
C ALA A 66 -2.63 17.14 8.22
N ASN A 67 -3.17 15.91 8.16
CA ASN A 67 -2.40 14.68 8.04
C ASN A 67 -2.30 14.15 6.59
N ILE A 68 -2.44 15.02 5.57
CA ILE A 68 -2.21 14.68 4.15
C ILE A 68 -0.91 13.90 3.89
N PRO A 69 0.24 14.14 4.58
CA PRO A 69 1.45 13.33 4.37
C PRO A 69 1.25 11.82 4.54
N ALA A 70 0.23 11.39 5.29
CA ALA A 70 -0.19 9.99 5.39
C ALA A 70 -0.45 9.33 4.04
N LEU A 71 -0.95 10.08 3.04
CA LEU A 71 -1.19 9.58 1.70
C LEU A 71 0.12 9.16 1.01
N LEU A 72 1.20 9.93 1.22
CA LEU A 72 2.53 9.57 0.71
C LEU A 72 3.06 8.31 1.39
N GLY A 73 2.82 8.18 2.70
CA GLY A 73 3.10 6.95 3.44
C GLY A 73 2.35 5.73 2.87
N LEU A 74 1.07 5.87 2.56
CA LEU A 74 0.27 4.80 1.94
C LEU A 74 0.79 4.41 0.55
N VAL A 75 1.14 5.40 -0.29
CA VAL A 75 1.76 5.15 -1.60
C VAL A 75 3.10 4.42 -1.43
N ALA A 76 3.92 4.86 -0.49
CA ALA A 76 5.21 4.22 -0.20
C ALA A 76 5.03 2.77 0.28
N ALA A 77 4.06 2.50 1.16
CA ALA A 77 3.72 1.13 1.58
C ALA A 77 3.31 0.25 0.39
N TYR A 78 2.51 0.79 -0.54
CA TYR A 78 2.10 0.07 -1.74
C TYR A 78 3.28 -0.23 -2.66
N VAL A 79 4.17 0.75 -2.90
CA VAL A 79 5.41 0.54 -3.68
C VAL A 79 6.27 -0.54 -3.03
N LEU A 80 6.43 -0.51 -1.70
CA LEU A 80 7.20 -1.51 -0.97
C LEU A 80 6.61 -2.92 -1.13
N TYR A 81 5.28 -3.04 -1.07
CA TYR A 81 4.57 -4.29 -1.36
C TYR A 81 4.86 -4.79 -2.78
N LEU A 82 4.85 -3.91 -3.79
CA LEU A 82 5.17 -4.30 -5.17
C LEU A 82 6.61 -4.76 -5.34
N VAL A 83 7.57 -4.10 -4.68
CA VAL A 83 8.98 -4.51 -4.68
C VAL A 83 9.12 -5.91 -4.10
N VAL A 84 8.56 -6.18 -2.92
CA VAL A 84 8.57 -7.50 -2.30
C VAL A 84 7.86 -8.55 -3.17
N LYS A 85 6.71 -8.19 -3.76
CA LYS A 85 5.96 -9.07 -4.66
C LYS A 85 6.79 -9.44 -5.90
N SER A 86 7.51 -8.48 -6.48
CA SER A 86 8.38 -8.73 -7.64
C SER A 86 9.51 -9.71 -7.32
N TRP A 87 10.11 -9.61 -6.13
CA TRP A 87 11.15 -10.56 -5.70
C TRP A 87 10.60 -11.97 -5.50
N ARG A 88 9.39 -12.10 -4.95
CA ARG A 88 8.71 -13.39 -4.82
C ARG A 88 8.33 -13.98 -6.19
N SER A 89 7.87 -13.15 -7.11
CA SER A 89 7.50 -13.58 -8.46
C SER A 89 8.71 -13.96 -9.31
N ASP A 90 9.86 -13.31 -9.12
CA ASP A 90 11.13 -13.71 -9.73
C ASP A 90 11.66 -15.04 -9.17
N GLY A 91 11.31 -15.38 -7.92
CA GLY A 91 11.66 -16.66 -7.28
C GLY A 91 10.83 -17.83 -7.80
N HIS A 92 9.62 -17.56 -8.29
CA HIS A 92 8.92 -18.43 -9.22
C HIS A 92 9.44 -18.18 -10.63
N GLY A 93 10.73 -18.47 -10.86
CA GLY A 93 11.16 -18.83 -12.20
C GLY A 93 10.15 -19.84 -12.72
N LYS A 94 9.63 -19.61 -13.94
CA LYS A 94 8.73 -20.51 -14.67
C LYS A 94 8.89 -21.89 -14.07
N GLN A 95 7.89 -22.39 -13.36
CA GLN A 95 7.84 -23.80 -13.04
C GLN A 95 7.98 -24.42 -14.43
N GLU A 96 9.18 -24.93 -14.76
CA GLU A 96 9.33 -25.84 -15.86
C GLU A 96 8.18 -26.78 -15.62
N SER A 97 7.24 -26.82 -16.57
CA SER A 97 6.14 -27.76 -16.52
C SER A 97 6.73 -29.02 -15.97
N GLY A 98 6.18 -29.58 -14.89
CA GLY A 98 6.72 -30.77 -14.21
C GLY A 98 6.75 -32.03 -15.10
N ASP A 99 6.65 -31.81 -16.40
CA ASP A 99 6.92 -32.66 -17.51
C ASP A 99 8.44 -32.93 -17.64
N PRO A 100 8.87 -34.16 -17.33
CA PRO A 100 10.26 -34.58 -17.48
C PRO A 100 10.73 -34.61 -18.95
N PHE A 101 9.85 -34.35 -19.92
CA PHE A 101 10.18 -34.36 -21.36
C PHE A 101 10.59 -33.01 -21.94
N THR A 102 10.48 -31.92 -21.17
CA THR A 102 10.85 -30.56 -21.65
C THR A 102 12.31 -30.43 -22.08
N SER A 103 13.22 -31.13 -21.40
CA SER A 103 14.63 -31.17 -21.77
C SER A 103 14.86 -31.90 -23.10
N PHE A 104 14.08 -32.95 -23.37
CA PHE A 104 14.16 -33.72 -24.62
C PHE A 104 13.60 -32.95 -25.81
N GLU A 105 12.47 -32.26 -25.67
CA GLU A 105 11.92 -31.43 -26.75
C GLU A 105 12.86 -30.29 -27.14
N LYS A 106 13.56 -29.73 -26.16
CA LYS A 106 14.56 -28.68 -26.39
C LYS A 106 15.73 -29.19 -27.22
N GLU A 107 16.27 -30.36 -26.89
CA GLU A 107 17.35 -31.00 -27.66
C GLU A 107 16.89 -31.40 -29.08
N TRP A 108 15.68 -31.96 -29.19
CA TRP A 108 15.11 -32.33 -30.49
C TRP A 108 14.95 -31.14 -31.44
N ARG A 109 14.55 -29.98 -30.90
CA ARG A 109 14.38 -28.74 -31.66
C ARG A 109 15.73 -28.16 -32.09
N ASN A 110 16.77 -28.27 -31.25
CA ASN A 110 18.13 -27.84 -31.60
C ASN A 110 18.69 -28.67 -32.77
N LEU A 111 18.48 -30.00 -32.75
CA LEU A 111 18.89 -30.90 -33.83
C LEU A 111 18.19 -30.60 -35.16
N LYS A 112 16.91 -30.18 -35.13
CA LYS A 112 16.18 -29.79 -36.34
C LYS A 112 16.63 -28.46 -36.93
N GLN A 113 17.19 -27.56 -36.13
CA GLN A 113 17.69 -26.26 -36.56
C GLN A 113 19.13 -26.30 -37.10
N THR A 114 19.83 -27.42 -36.92
CA THR A 114 21.22 -27.62 -37.39
C THR A 114 21.31 -28.30 -38.77
N LYS A 115 20.22 -28.33 -39.54
CA LYS A 115 20.22 -28.60 -40.99
C LYS A 115 20.00 -27.31 -41.77
#